data_AF-A0A7T8QXH0-F1
#
_entry.id   AF-A0A7T8QXH0-F1
#
_cell.length_a   1.000
_cell.length_b   1.000
_cell.length_c   1.000
_cell.angle_alpha   90.00
_cell.angle_beta   90.00
_cell.angle_gamma   90.00
#
_symmetry.space_group_name_H-M   'P 1'
#
loop_
_entity.id
_entity.type
_entity.pdbx_description
1 polymer ?
#
loop_
_entity_poly.entity_id
_entity_poly.type
_entity_poly.pdbx_seq_one_letter_code
_entity_poly.pdbx_strand_id
1 'polypeptide(L)'
;FWHEQSRYDRDDNVRIMWNNIIQSMTFNFLKYDLTKIDHLNAPYDTCSIMHYGPTAFSRDSRSPTIIQKYKSSCQLGQRKGFSDVDVMKINTLYQCNIGSTTQRPIATTMSPLKPSTKCVDTNKFCASWATQGECEKNPAWMLKYCQISCKECGNQCVDHNPFCE
;
A
#
# COMPACT_ATOMS: atom_id res chain seq x y z
N PHE A 1 -0.84 -5.94 7.11
CA PHE A 1 -0.73 -6.56 5.77
C PHE A 1 0.36 -5.86 4.98
N TRP A 2 1.15 -6.63 4.23
CA TRP A 2 2.12 -6.11 3.26
C TRP A 2 1.56 -6.30 1.84
N HIS A 3 2.23 -5.73 0.84
CA HIS A 3 1.84 -5.96 -0.53
C HIS A 3 1.95 -7.45 -0.90
N GLU A 4 0.97 -7.96 -1.65
CA GLU A 4 0.89 -9.40 -1.94
C GLU A 4 2.12 -9.87 -2.74
N GLN A 5 2.68 -9.04 -3.63
CA GLN A 5 3.91 -9.36 -4.38
C GLN A 5 5.20 -9.36 -3.55
N SER A 6 5.15 -8.96 -2.28
CA SER A 6 6.27 -8.99 -1.34
C SER A 6 6.30 -10.25 -0.48
N ARG A 7 5.35 -11.18 -0.67
CA ARG A 7 5.35 -12.47 0.02
C ARG A 7 6.61 -13.29 -0.28
N TYR A 8 6.98 -14.14 0.67
CA TYR A 8 8.12 -15.05 0.56
C TYR A 8 8.01 -16.01 -0.65
N ASP A 9 6.81 -16.57 -0.85
CA ASP A 9 6.41 -17.54 -1.90
C ASP A 9 5.98 -16.89 -3.22
N ARG A 10 6.12 -15.56 -3.36
CA ARG A 10 5.64 -14.84 -4.55
C ARG A 10 6.27 -15.33 -5.85
N ASP A 11 7.53 -15.79 -5.80
CA ASP A 11 8.26 -16.22 -6.99
C ASP A 11 7.65 -17.49 -7.61
N ASP A 12 6.80 -18.24 -6.89
CA ASP A 12 6.07 -19.38 -7.46
C ASP A 12 4.86 -18.94 -8.30
N ASN A 13 4.38 -17.72 -8.10
CA ASN A 13 3.13 -17.20 -8.67
C ASN A 13 3.35 -16.08 -9.70
N VAL A 14 4.36 -15.24 -9.48
CA VAL A 14 4.68 -14.09 -10.34
C VAL A 14 6.18 -14.00 -10.63
N ARG A 15 6.53 -13.35 -11.74
CA ARG A 15 7.89 -13.01 -12.12
C ARG A 15 8.07 -11.49 -12.08
N ILE A 16 9.13 -11.03 -11.41
CA ILE A 16 9.52 -9.62 -11.39
C ILE A 16 10.49 -9.32 -12.53
N MET A 17 10.15 -8.33 -13.34
CA MET A 17 10.97 -7.86 -14.46
C MET A 17 11.85 -6.70 -14.00
N TRP A 18 12.92 -7.02 -13.28
CA TRP A 18 13.80 -6.02 -12.65
C TRP A 18 14.31 -4.93 -13.60
N ASN A 19 14.62 -5.28 -14.84
CA ASN A 19 15.09 -4.33 -15.86
C ASN A 19 14.06 -3.26 -16.25
N ASN A 20 12.77 -3.57 -16.05
CA ASN A 20 11.65 -2.68 -16.37
C ASN A 20 11.31 -1.73 -15.21
N ILE A 21 11.89 -1.94 -14.02
CA ILE A 21 11.58 -1.16 -12.81
C ILE A 21 12.49 0.06 -12.72
N ILE A 22 11.93 1.21 -12.33
CA ILE A 22 12.71 2.41 -12.03
C ILE A 22 13.78 2.06 -10.99
N GLN A 23 15.05 2.33 -11.29
CA GLN A 23 16.18 1.82 -10.51
C GLN A 23 16.09 2.21 -9.02
N SER A 24 15.65 3.46 -8.74
CA SER A 24 15.41 3.95 -7.39
C SER A 24 14.24 3.29 -6.68
N MET A 25 13.37 2.53 -7.37
CA MET A 25 12.14 1.92 -6.85
C MET A 25 12.19 0.40 -6.73
N THR A 26 13.33 -0.21 -7.03
CA THR A 26 13.53 -1.66 -6.91
C THR A 26 13.22 -2.19 -5.51
N PHE A 27 13.43 -1.38 -4.46
CA PHE A 27 13.14 -1.76 -3.08
C PHE A 27 11.67 -2.13 -2.83
N ASN A 28 10.72 -1.60 -3.63
CA ASN A 28 9.28 -1.89 -3.47
C ASN A 28 8.90 -3.33 -3.86
N PHE A 29 9.81 -4.05 -4.52
CA PHE A 29 9.62 -5.41 -5.03
C PHE A 29 10.39 -6.46 -4.21
N LEU A 30 11.07 -6.03 -3.14
CA LEU A 30 11.74 -6.93 -2.23
C LEU A 30 10.73 -7.84 -1.54
N LYS A 31 11.15 -9.09 -1.36
CA LYS A 31 10.41 -10.08 -0.57
C LYS A 31 10.74 -9.90 0.91
N TYR A 32 9.80 -10.26 1.76
CA TYR A 32 10.05 -10.43 3.19
C TYR A 32 10.01 -11.92 3.55
N ASP A 33 10.72 -12.26 4.60
CA ASP A 33 10.77 -13.59 5.19
C ASP A 33 9.59 -13.84 6.13
N LEU A 34 9.42 -15.11 6.52
CA LEU A 34 8.32 -15.53 7.41
C LEU A 34 8.46 -14.98 8.84
N THR A 35 9.62 -14.44 9.21
CA THR A 35 9.80 -13.74 10.50
C THR A 35 9.11 -12.36 10.51
N LYS A 36 8.86 -11.79 9.33
CA LYS A 36 8.21 -10.49 9.15
C LYS A 36 6.80 -10.58 8.54
N ILE A 37 6.51 -11.65 7.81
CA ILE A 37 5.21 -11.87 7.18
C ILE A 37 4.65 -13.23 7.56
N ASP A 38 3.52 -13.21 8.26
CA ASP A 38 2.63 -14.34 8.34
C ASP A 38 1.56 -14.24 7.25
N HIS A 39 1.48 -15.26 6.40
CA HIS A 39 0.48 -15.35 5.33
C HIS A 39 -0.75 -16.15 5.77
N LEU A 40 -0.82 -16.59 7.05
CA LEU A 40 -1.96 -17.24 7.68
C LEU A 40 -2.43 -18.48 6.92
N ASN A 41 -1.47 -19.21 6.33
CA ASN A 41 -1.72 -20.37 5.46
C ASN A 41 -2.66 -20.07 4.26
N ALA A 42 -2.81 -18.79 3.89
CA ALA A 42 -3.63 -18.37 2.76
C ALA A 42 -2.87 -18.58 1.43
N PRO A 43 -3.57 -19.01 0.36
CA PRO A 43 -2.97 -19.10 -0.97
C PRO A 43 -2.53 -17.72 -1.46
N TYR A 44 -1.63 -17.68 -2.45
CA TYR A 44 -1.23 -16.44 -3.10
C TYR A 44 -2.40 -15.84 -3.87
N ASP A 45 -2.76 -14.59 -3.55
CA ASP A 45 -3.96 -13.98 -4.10
C ASP A 45 -3.66 -12.92 -5.17
N THR A 46 -3.72 -13.33 -6.44
CA THR A 46 -3.61 -12.40 -7.58
C THR A 46 -4.72 -11.34 -7.64
N CYS A 47 -5.85 -11.58 -6.96
CA CYS A 47 -6.98 -10.67 -6.86
C CYS A 47 -6.86 -9.70 -5.67
N SER A 48 -5.85 -9.84 -4.81
CA SER A 48 -5.76 -9.05 -3.59
C SER A 48 -5.70 -7.56 -3.90
N ILE A 49 -6.43 -6.76 -3.13
CA ILE A 49 -6.37 -5.29 -3.22
C ILE A 49 -4.94 -4.78 -2.93
N MET A 50 -4.15 -5.56 -2.19
CA MET A 50 -2.77 -5.26 -1.83
C MET A 50 -1.76 -5.66 -2.92
N HIS A 51 -2.20 -6.28 -4.02
CA HIS A 51 -1.31 -6.64 -5.12
C HIS A 51 -1.03 -5.42 -6.01
N TYR A 52 0.22 -5.23 -6.43
CA TYR A 52 0.58 -4.24 -7.45
C TYR A 52 0.06 -4.62 -8.84
N GLY A 53 -0.22 -3.60 -9.65
CA GLY A 53 -0.55 -3.77 -11.06
C GLY A 53 0.66 -4.21 -11.90
N PRO A 54 0.43 -4.68 -13.13
CA PRO A 54 1.47 -5.23 -13.99
C PRO A 54 2.54 -4.19 -14.37
N THR A 55 2.20 -2.90 -14.45
CA THR A 55 3.10 -1.80 -14.86
C THR A 55 3.56 -0.93 -13.68
N ALA A 56 3.33 -1.35 -12.44
CA ALA A 56 3.70 -0.58 -11.25
C ALA A 56 5.21 -0.25 -11.27
N PHE A 57 5.57 1.01 -11.03
CA PHE A 57 6.96 1.51 -11.06
C PHE A 57 7.73 1.18 -12.35
N SER A 58 7.02 1.03 -13.47
CA SER A 58 7.64 0.81 -14.77
C SER A 58 8.35 2.07 -15.27
N ARG A 59 9.57 1.89 -15.80
CA ARG A 59 10.43 2.97 -16.30
C ARG A 59 9.84 3.73 -17.50
N ASP A 60 9.02 3.06 -18.30
CA ASP A 60 8.40 3.60 -19.51
C ASP A 60 6.86 3.67 -19.40
N SER A 61 6.34 3.41 -18.19
CA SER A 61 4.91 3.35 -17.85
C SER A 61 4.08 2.34 -18.66
N ARG A 62 4.72 1.47 -19.46
CA ARG A 62 4.04 0.56 -20.40
C ARG A 62 4.49 -0.88 -20.23
N SER A 63 5.79 -1.10 -20.08
CA SER A 63 6.39 -2.41 -19.92
C SER A 63 5.99 -3.02 -18.56
N PRO A 64 5.59 -4.30 -18.51
CA PRO A 64 5.21 -4.92 -17.26
C PRO A 64 6.43 -5.15 -16.35
N THR A 65 6.31 -4.77 -15.09
CA THR A 65 7.24 -5.06 -13.99
C THR A 65 6.87 -6.34 -13.26
N ILE A 66 5.60 -6.76 -13.32
CA ILE A 66 5.11 -8.01 -12.72
C ILE A 66 4.33 -8.81 -13.77
N ILE A 67 4.71 -10.08 -13.94
CA ILE A 67 4.06 -11.01 -14.87
C ILE A 67 3.55 -12.21 -14.08
N GLN A 68 2.26 -12.54 -14.20
CA GLN A 68 1.70 -13.77 -13.63
C GLN A 68 2.27 -14.99 -14.35
N LYS A 69 2.66 -16.03 -13.61
CA LYS A 69 3.13 -17.31 -14.18
C LYS A 69 1.98 -18.17 -14.70
N TYR A 70 0.83 -18.11 -14.03
CA TYR A 70 -0.36 -18.89 -14.36
C TYR A 70 -1.51 -17.96 -14.73
N LYS A 71 -2.40 -18.47 -15.59
CA LYS A 71 -3.59 -17.71 -16.00
C LYS A 71 -4.55 -17.61 -14.82
N SER A 72 -4.76 -16.40 -14.32
CA SER A 72 -5.80 -16.07 -13.35
C SER A 72 -6.96 -15.35 -14.04
N SER A 73 -8.17 -15.48 -13.49
CA SER A 73 -9.31 -14.65 -13.88
C SER A 73 -9.18 -13.20 -13.40
N CYS A 74 -8.28 -12.95 -12.44
CA CYS A 74 -8.07 -11.63 -11.85
C CYS A 74 -6.95 -10.86 -12.53
N GLN A 75 -7.27 -9.61 -12.84
CA GLN A 75 -6.29 -8.61 -13.25
C GLN A 75 -5.48 -8.16 -12.03
N LEU A 76 -4.14 -8.27 -12.13
CA LEU A 76 -3.24 -7.73 -11.11
C LEU A 76 -3.50 -6.23 -10.90
N GLY A 77 -3.51 -5.81 -9.64
CA GLY A 77 -3.67 -4.41 -9.29
C GLY A 77 -5.11 -3.91 -9.27
N GLN A 78 -6.10 -4.81 -9.19
CA GLN A 78 -7.49 -4.40 -9.00
C GLN A 78 -7.65 -3.53 -7.73
N ARG A 79 -8.53 -2.52 -7.80
CA ARG A 79 -8.85 -1.60 -6.70
C ARG A 79 -10.36 -1.48 -6.45
N LYS A 80 -11.13 -2.48 -6.90
CA LYS A 80 -12.61 -2.51 -6.78
C LYS A 80 -13.06 -2.81 -5.35
N GLY A 81 -12.26 -3.56 -4.60
CA GLY A 81 -12.57 -3.95 -3.22
C GLY A 81 -11.68 -5.07 -2.73
N PHE A 82 -11.94 -5.56 -1.52
CA PHE A 82 -11.27 -6.73 -0.96
C PHE A 82 -11.66 -8.01 -1.70
N SER A 83 -10.70 -8.89 -1.92
CA SER A 83 -10.98 -10.27 -2.34
C SER A 83 -11.50 -11.10 -1.16
N ASP A 84 -12.04 -12.29 -1.44
CA ASP A 84 -12.43 -13.24 -0.39
C ASP A 84 -11.23 -13.64 0.48
N VAL A 85 -10.03 -13.73 -0.11
CA VAL A 85 -8.78 -14.05 0.60
C VAL A 85 -8.34 -12.88 1.47
N ASP A 86 -8.49 -11.63 1.02
CA ASP A 86 -8.22 -10.44 1.84
C ASP A 86 -9.12 -10.44 3.09
N VAL A 87 -10.43 -10.65 2.91
CA VAL A 87 -11.42 -10.70 4.00
C VAL A 87 -11.11 -11.86 4.96
N MET A 88 -10.81 -13.05 4.42
CA MET A 88 -10.41 -14.21 5.23
C MET A 88 -9.15 -13.92 6.06
N LYS A 89 -8.10 -13.35 5.45
CA LYS A 89 -6.86 -13.03 6.17
C LYS A 89 -7.10 -12.01 7.30
N ILE A 90 -7.92 -10.98 7.06
CA ILE A 90 -8.31 -10.00 8.09
C ILE A 90 -9.06 -10.70 9.24
N ASN A 91 -10.08 -11.50 8.91
CA ASN A 91 -10.89 -12.17 9.91
C ASN A 91 -10.08 -13.18 10.73
N THR A 92 -9.18 -13.93 10.10
CA THR A 92 -8.28 -14.86 10.79
C THR A 92 -7.30 -14.12 11.70
N LEU A 93 -6.68 -13.04 11.22
CA LEU A 93 -5.70 -12.28 12.01
C LEU A 93 -6.31 -11.63 13.25
N TYR A 94 -7.50 -11.03 13.08
CA TYR A 94 -8.20 -10.32 14.14
C TYR A 94 -9.22 -11.18 14.90
N GLN A 95 -9.27 -12.48 14.61
CA GLN A 95 -10.15 -13.47 15.27
C GLN A 95 -11.62 -13.05 15.22
N CYS A 96 -12.05 -12.53 14.06
CA CYS A 96 -13.44 -12.14 13.84
C CYS A 96 -14.34 -13.38 13.75
N ASN A 97 -15.41 -13.42 14.55
CA ASN A 97 -16.42 -14.45 14.47
C ASN A 97 -17.39 -14.18 13.32
N ILE A 98 -17.32 -14.97 12.23
CA ILE A 98 -18.15 -14.85 11.01
C ILE A 98 -19.64 -15.25 11.27
N GLY A 99 -20.02 -15.54 12.52
CA GLY A 99 -21.40 -15.85 12.91
C GLY A 99 -22.20 -14.67 13.47
N SER A 100 -21.58 -13.51 13.74
CA SER A 100 -22.30 -12.32 14.16
C SER A 100 -22.52 -11.44 12.95
N THR A 101 -23.78 -11.34 12.50
CA THR A 101 -24.23 -10.37 11.50
C THR A 101 -23.62 -9.01 11.82
N THR A 102 -22.53 -8.67 11.13
CA THR A 102 -21.84 -7.42 11.37
C THR A 102 -22.73 -6.37 10.73
N GLN A 103 -23.56 -5.73 11.54
CA GLN A 103 -24.16 -4.47 11.14
C GLN A 103 -23.00 -3.60 10.66
N ARG A 104 -23.14 -3.08 9.44
CA ARG A 104 -22.19 -2.14 8.84
C ARG A 104 -21.86 -1.12 9.93
N PRO A 105 -20.59 -0.98 10.37
CA PRO A 105 -20.29 0.01 11.38
C PRO A 105 -20.79 1.35 10.86
N ILE A 106 -21.71 1.96 11.63
CA ILE A 106 -22.10 3.35 11.41
C ILE A 106 -20.80 4.12 11.38
N ALA A 107 -20.61 4.97 10.37
CA ALA A 107 -19.42 5.78 10.24
C ALA A 107 -19.29 6.67 11.48
N THR A 108 -18.55 6.20 12.48
CA THR A 108 -18.17 7.00 13.62
C THR A 108 -17.13 7.96 13.10
N THR A 109 -17.52 9.21 12.91
CA THR A 109 -16.63 10.33 12.60
C THR A 109 -15.50 10.29 13.63
N MET A 110 -14.34 9.79 13.23
CA MET A 110 -13.18 9.80 14.11
C MET A 110 -12.81 11.27 14.35
N SER A 111 -12.89 11.70 15.60
CA SER A 111 -12.39 13.00 16.01
C SER A 111 -10.95 13.18 15.51
N PRO A 112 -10.55 14.40 15.07
CA PRO A 112 -9.22 14.62 14.52
C PRO A 112 -8.15 14.23 15.54
N LEU A 113 -7.28 13.30 15.15
CA LEU A 113 -6.10 12.96 15.95
C LEU A 113 -5.22 14.21 16.03
N LYS A 114 -5.06 14.72 17.26
CA LYS A 114 -4.22 15.86 17.61
C LYS A 114 -2.87 15.80 16.87
N PRO A 115 -2.42 16.89 16.22
CA PRO A 115 -1.18 16.89 15.44
C PRO A 115 0.02 16.51 16.31
N SER A 116 0.77 15.50 15.88
CA SER A 116 2.04 15.13 16.48
C SER A 116 3.06 16.24 16.19
N THR A 117 3.55 16.89 17.24
CA THR A 117 4.46 18.05 17.25
C THR A 117 5.90 17.78 16.80
N LYS A 118 6.22 16.62 16.23
CA LYS A 118 7.57 16.28 15.78
C LYS A 118 7.64 16.27 14.26
N CYS A 119 8.29 17.28 13.69
CA CYS A 119 8.58 17.29 12.25
C CYS A 119 9.68 16.29 11.94
N VAL A 120 9.31 15.17 11.32
CA VAL A 120 10.23 14.08 11.01
C VAL A 120 9.78 13.31 9.77
N ASP A 121 10.74 12.88 8.98
CA ASP A 121 10.51 11.84 7.99
C ASP A 121 10.53 10.47 8.68
N THR A 122 9.36 9.89 8.82
CA THR A 122 9.17 8.57 9.45
C THR A 122 9.51 7.41 8.52
N ASN A 123 9.64 7.68 7.21
CA ASN A 123 9.99 6.69 6.21
C ASN A 123 11.32 7.03 5.54
N LYS A 124 12.21 6.05 5.44
CA LYS A 124 13.52 6.20 4.79
C LYS A 124 13.45 6.61 3.30
N PHE A 125 12.29 6.44 2.66
CA PHE A 125 12.07 6.78 1.26
C PHE A 125 11.45 8.15 1.03
N CYS A 126 11.15 8.92 2.08
CA CYS A 126 10.51 10.23 1.98
C CYS A 126 11.21 11.17 0.99
N ALA A 127 12.55 11.22 1.00
CA ALA A 127 13.31 12.07 0.07
C ALA A 127 13.11 11.65 -1.40
N SER A 128 13.08 10.34 -1.65
CA SER A 128 12.87 9.80 -3.01
C SER A 128 11.45 10.04 -3.51
N TRP A 129 10.45 9.96 -2.63
CA TRP A 129 9.07 10.24 -2.99
C TRP A 129 8.82 11.73 -3.21
N ALA A 130 9.37 12.60 -2.37
CA ALA A 130 9.25 14.04 -2.55
C ALA A 130 9.85 14.50 -3.89
N THR A 131 11.03 13.99 -4.27
CA THR A 131 11.63 14.26 -5.59
C THR A 131 10.80 13.77 -6.78
N GLN A 132 9.81 12.91 -6.57
CA GLN A 132 8.91 12.39 -7.61
C GLN A 132 7.53 13.08 -7.62
N GLY A 133 7.39 14.14 -6.82
CA GLY A 133 6.16 14.93 -6.71
C GLY A 133 5.08 14.25 -5.88
N GLU A 134 5.42 13.27 -5.03
CA GLU A 134 4.43 12.61 -4.17
C GLU A 134 3.82 13.57 -3.14
N CYS A 135 4.51 14.66 -2.79
CA CYS A 135 3.94 15.69 -1.92
C CYS A 135 2.68 16.34 -2.53
N GLU A 136 2.58 16.39 -3.87
CA GLU A 136 1.40 16.91 -4.59
C GLU A 136 0.42 15.80 -4.97
N LYS A 137 0.93 14.63 -5.36
CA LYS A 137 0.11 13.48 -5.80
C LYS A 137 -0.53 12.72 -4.64
N ASN A 138 0.12 12.69 -3.49
CA ASN A 138 -0.30 11.98 -2.28
C ASN A 138 -0.05 12.82 -1.01
N PRO A 139 -0.65 14.03 -0.93
CA PRO A 139 -0.37 14.99 0.13
C PRO A 139 -0.77 14.45 1.51
N ALA A 140 -1.91 13.78 1.63
CA ALA A 140 -2.39 13.28 2.91
C ALA A 140 -1.41 12.31 3.59
N TRP A 141 -0.77 11.44 2.80
CA TRP A 141 0.23 10.50 3.33
C TRP A 141 1.58 11.19 3.54
N MET A 142 2.03 11.95 2.55
CA MET A 142 3.34 12.59 2.58
C MET A 142 3.45 13.67 3.66
N LEU A 143 2.41 14.48 3.87
CA LEU A 143 2.36 15.47 4.96
C LEU A 143 2.27 14.84 6.33
N LYS A 144 1.80 13.60 6.45
CA LYS A 144 1.76 12.90 7.72
C LYS A 144 3.08 12.23 8.06
N TYR A 145 3.73 11.62 7.08
CA TYR A 145 4.87 10.72 7.31
C TYR A 145 6.21 11.23 6.76
N CYS A 146 6.21 12.23 5.89
CA CYS A 146 7.36 12.76 5.15
C CYS A 146 7.45 14.29 5.21
N GLN A 147 7.20 14.84 6.40
CA GLN A 147 7.04 16.27 6.64
C GLN A 147 8.29 17.08 6.27
N ILE A 148 9.49 16.55 6.55
CA ILE A 148 10.75 17.22 6.20
C ILE A 148 10.95 17.20 4.69
N SER A 149 10.79 16.03 4.07
CA SER A 149 10.97 15.87 2.63
C SER A 149 10.00 16.71 1.80
N CYS A 150 8.78 16.94 2.29
CA CYS A 150 7.83 17.86 1.66
C CYS A 150 8.02 19.32 2.04
N LYS A 151 8.98 19.66 2.90
CA LYS A 151 9.30 21.03 3.34
C LYS A 151 8.15 21.72 4.09
N GLU A 152 7.33 20.95 4.77
CA GLU A 152 6.15 21.44 5.50
C GLU A 152 6.40 21.51 7.01
N CYS A 153 7.67 21.56 7.42
CA CYS A 153 8.06 21.84 8.80
C CYS A 153 7.85 23.32 9.13
N GLY A 154 6.62 23.70 9.48
CA GLY A 154 6.28 25.06 9.90
C GLY A 154 4.95 25.07 10.65
N ASN A 155 4.92 25.71 11.81
CA ASN A 155 3.78 25.68 12.74
C ASN A 155 2.50 26.27 12.16
N GLN A 156 1.55 25.39 11.81
CA GLN A 156 0.10 25.43 12.03
C GLN A 156 -0.58 24.63 10.91
N CYS A 157 -1.43 23.67 11.27
CA CYS A 157 -2.34 23.06 10.32
C CYS A 157 -3.32 24.14 9.84
N VAL A 158 -3.04 24.78 8.71
CA VAL A 158 -4.01 25.67 8.05
C VAL A 158 -4.79 24.84 7.04
N ASP A 159 -6.09 24.74 7.25
CA ASP A 159 -6.99 24.14 6.28
C ASP A 159 -7.04 25.04 5.04
N HIS A 160 -6.60 24.50 3.91
CA HIS A 160 -6.64 25.19 2.62
C HIS A 160 -7.87 24.79 1.81
N ASN A 161 -8.81 24.03 2.39
CA ASN A 161 -10.05 23.68 1.72
C ASN A 161 -11.04 24.86 1.75
N PRO A 162 -11.35 25.49 0.60
CA PRO A 162 -12.31 26.60 0.55
C PRO A 162 -13.76 26.17 0.79
N PHE A 163 -14.01 24.87 1.04
CA PHE A 163 -15.34 24.29 1.28
C PHE A 163 -15.56 23.80 2.71
N CYS A 164 -14.61 24.03 3.62
CA CYS A 164 -14.82 23.83 5.05
C CYS A 164 -15.20 25.18 5.69
N GLU A 165 -16.46 25.34 6.07
CA GLU A 165 -16.89 26.38 7.05
C GLU A 165 -16.70 25.87 8.48
#